data_AF-A0A7X8K996-F1
#
_entry.id   AF-A0A7X8K996-F1
#
_cell.length_a   1.000
_cell.length_b   1.000
_cell.length_c   1.000
_cell.angle_alpha   90.00
_cell.angle_beta   90.00
_cell.angle_gamma   90.00
#
_symmetry.space_group_name_H-M   'P 1'
#
loop_
_entity.id
_entity.type
_entity.pdbx_description
1 polymer ?
#
loop_
_entity_poly.entity_id
_entity_poly.type
_entity_poly.pdbx_seq_one_letter_code
_entity_poly.pdbx_strand_id
1 'polypeptide(L)' 'MILPEHIPALFKEELTTSILPFWLKHGLDPVHGGMLTGLGRDGSLL' A
#
# COMPACT_ATOMS: atom_id res chain seq x y z
N MET A 1 23.08 -0.35 -8.25
CA MET A 1 22.76 -1.79 -8.37
C MET A 1 22.45 -2.29 -6.98
N ILE A 2 21.26 -2.85 -6.76
CA ILE A 2 20.90 -3.43 -5.46
C ILE A 2 21.49 -4.83 -5.40
N LEU A 3 22.25 -5.13 -4.35
CA LEU A 3 22.80 -6.46 -4.15
C LEU A 3 21.68 -7.43 -3.71
N PRO A 4 21.63 -8.68 -4.22
CA PRO A 4 20.52 -9.61 -3.96
C PRO A 4 20.17 -9.83 -2.49
N GLU A 5 21.17 -9.79 -1.60
CA GLU A 5 21.01 -9.94 -0.16
C GLU A 5 20.19 -8.81 0.49
N HIS A 6 20.08 -7.65 -0.16
CA HIS A 6 19.30 -6.51 0.32
C HIS A 6 17.82 -6.56 -0.10
N ILE A 7 17.46 -7.45 -1.03
CA ILE A 7 16.09 -7.57 -1.55
C ILE A 7 15.04 -7.80 -0.45
N PRO A 8 15.24 -8.70 0.54
CA PRO A 8 14.26 -8.89 1.61
C PRO A 8 14.04 -7.64 2.45
N ALA A 9 15.10 -6.87 2.73
CA ALA A 9 15.01 -5.62 3.49
C ALA A 9 14.24 -4.56 2.69
N LEU A 10 14.52 -4.44 1.39
CA LEU A 10 13.81 -3.54 0.49
C LEU A 10 12.31 -3.84 0.43
N PHE A 11 11.93 -5.12 0.26
CA PHE A 11 10.50 -5.50 0.24
C PHE A 11 9.82 -5.22 1.57
N LYS A 12 10.50 -5.46 2.68
CA LYS A 12 9.96 -5.14 4.01
C LYS A 12 9.75 -3.63 4.17
N GLU A 13 10.73 -2.84 3.76
CA GLU A 13 10.64 -1.38 3.81
C GLU A 13 9.47 -0.89 2.95
N GLU A 14 9.46 -1.18 1.66
CA GLU A 14 8.39 -0.77 0.73
C GLU A 14 7.00 -1.21 1.21
N LEU A 15 6.86 -2.44 1.70
CA LEU A 15 5.60 -2.95 2.22
C LEU A 15 5.13 -2.13 3.43
N THR A 16 6.02 -1.80 4.35
CA THR A 16 5.67 -1.17 5.63
C THR A 16 5.59 0.35 5.58
N THR A 17 6.32 1.00 4.67
CA THR A 17 6.42 2.47 4.60
C THR A 17 5.61 3.07 3.46
N SER A 18 5.24 2.28 2.45
CA SER A 18 4.53 2.75 1.26
C SER A 18 3.20 2.00 1.06
N ILE A 19 3.27 0.68 0.83
CA ILE A 19 2.12 -0.11 0.38
C ILE A 19 1.05 -0.25 1.46
N LEU A 20 1.40 -0.75 2.65
CA LEU A 20 0.42 -0.94 3.73
C LEU A 20 -0.17 0.39 4.21
N PRO A 21 0.60 1.47 4.45
CA PRO A 21 0.04 2.76 4.83
C PRO A 21 -0.99 3.30 3.84
N PHE A 22 -0.78 3.12 2.53
CA PHE A 22 -1.75 3.53 1.52
C PHE A 22 -3.08 2.80 1.69
N TRP A 23 -3.07 1.46 1.74
CA TRP A 23 -4.30 0.67 1.84
C TRP A 23 -5.00 0.81 3.20
N LEU A 24 -4.25 0.96 4.29
CA LEU A 24 -4.83 1.20 5.61
C LEU A 24 -5.54 2.57 5.69
N LYS A 25 -5.04 3.57 4.95
CA LYS A 25 -5.61 4.92 4.94
C LYS A 25 -6.76 5.08 3.95
N HIS A 26 -6.65 4.50 2.76
CA HIS A 26 -7.55 4.79 1.64
C HIS A 26 -8.43 3.60 1.23
N GLY A 27 -7.97 2.38 1.54
CA GLY A 27 -8.59 1.15 1.03
C GLY A 27 -9.74 0.62 1.86
N LEU A 28 -9.86 0.96 3.13
CA LEU A 28 -10.93 0.46 3.99
C LEU A 28 -12.23 1.22 3.70
N ASP A 29 -13.34 0.51 3.47
CA ASP A 29 -14.67 1.13 3.37
C ASP A 29 -15.33 1.20 4.77
N PRO A 30 -15.39 2.39 5.41
CA PRO A 30 -15.99 2.52 6.74
C PRO A 30 -17.52 2.56 6.72
N VAL A 31 -18.16 2.69 5.54
CA VAL A 31 -19.60 2.82 5.39
C VAL A 31 -20.25 1.46 5.20
N HIS A 32 -19.72 0.64 4.29
CA HIS A 32 -20.30 -0.66 3.95
C HIS A 32 -19.45 -1.85 4.43
N GLY A 33 -18.24 -1.58 4.92
CA GLY A 33 -17.26 -2.63 5.20
C GLY A 33 -16.61 -3.17 3.92
N GLY A 34 -15.47 -3.84 4.08
CA GLY A 34 -14.68 -4.35 2.96
C GLY A 34 -13.66 -3.33 2.45
N MET A 35 -13.35 -3.39 1.15
CA MET A 35 -12.24 -2.66 0.54
C MET A 35 -12.68 -1.84 -0.69
N LEU A 36 -12.26 -0.58 -0.74
CA LEU A 36 -12.27 0.28 -1.93
C LEU A 36 -11.03 -0.01 -2.76
N THR A 37 -11.18 -0.55 -3.97
CA THR A 37 -10.06 -0.94 -4.84
C THR A 37 -9.85 -0.03 -6.06
N GLY A 38 -10.88 0.74 -6.45
CA GLY A 38 -10.83 1.72 -7.53
C GLY A 38 -10.23 3.04 -7.05
N LEU A 39 -8.96 3.03 -6.65
CA LEU A 39 -8.28 4.21 -6.11
C LEU A 39 -7.22 4.75 -7.08
N GLY A 40 -7.18 6.07 -7.22
CA GLY A 40 -6.09 6.80 -7.85
C GLY A 40 -4.82 6.79 -6.99
N ARG A 41 -3.70 7.29 -7.54
CA ARG A 41 -2.41 7.33 -6.82
C ARG A 41 -2.41 8.24 -5.60
N ASP A 42 -3.30 9.22 -5.58
CA ASP A 42 -3.52 10.12 -4.45
C ASP A 42 -4.51 9.55 -3.41
N GLY A 43 -5.08 8.37 -3.69
CA GLY A 43 -6.07 7.73 -2.85
C GLY A 43 -7.50 8.27 -3.02
N SER A 44 -7.76 9.05 -4.07
CA SER A 44 -9.13 9.41 -4.49
C SER A 44 -9.81 8.23 -5.19
N LEU A 45 -11.15 8.15 -5.11
CA LEU A 45 -11.91 7.16 -5.88
C LEU A 45 -11.95 7.54 -7.36
N LEU A 46 -11.79 6.53 -8.23
CA LEU A 46 -11.86 6.65 -9.70
C LEU A 46 -13.30 6.55 -10.23
#